data_AF-A0A3B0XNJ4-F1
#
_entry.id   AF-A0A3B0XNJ4-F1
#
_cell.length_a   1.000
_cell.length_b   1.000
_cell.length_c   1.000
_cell.angle_alpha   90.00
_cell.angle_beta   90.00
_cell.angle_gamma   90.00
#
_symmetry.space_group_name_H-M   'P 1'
#
loop_
_entity.id
_entity.type
_entity.pdbx_description
1 polymer ?
#
loop_
_entity_poly.entity_id
_entity_poly.type
_entity_poly.pdbx_seq_one_letter_code
_entity_poly.pdbx_strand_id
1 'polypeptide(L)'
;MYCGNHFKLSLLTRDHVKPRALGGEDNWGNVVTACKACNVKKACNTPSQAHMHLLALPYAPNKAEAMILANRRILTDQMDFLRNHVPHERRDAFNLN
;
A
#
# COMPACT_ATOMS: atom_id res chain seq x y z
N MET A 1 -4.31 -4.31 -3.47
CA MET A 1 -3.05 -4.58 -2.73
C MET A 1 -2.84 -6.05 -2.34
N TYR A 2 -3.83 -6.94 -2.41
CA TYR A 2 -3.63 -8.38 -2.15
C TYR A 2 -3.55 -9.21 -3.44
N CYS A 3 -4.62 -9.22 -4.27
CA CYS A 3 -4.70 -10.08 -5.45
C CYS A 3 -4.18 -9.46 -6.76
N GLY A 4 -4.01 -8.14 -6.82
CA GLY A 4 -3.52 -7.45 -8.03
C GLY A 4 -4.51 -7.35 -9.19
N ASN A 5 -5.70 -7.93 -9.05
CA ASN A 5 -6.74 -7.86 -10.09
C ASN A 5 -7.35 -6.45 -10.20
N HIS A 6 -7.87 -6.14 -11.39
CA HIS A 6 -8.54 -4.86 -11.69
C HIS A 6 -10.03 -4.93 -11.38
N PHE A 7 -10.56 -3.88 -10.76
CA PHE A 7 -11.96 -3.75 -10.41
C PHE A 7 -12.46 -2.32 -10.64
N LYS A 8 -13.78 -2.17 -10.85
CA LYS A 8 -14.44 -0.87 -10.76
C LYS A 8 -14.31 -0.33 -9.33
N LEU A 9 -14.22 0.99 -9.17
CA LEU A 9 -14.07 1.65 -7.87
C LEU A 9 -15.14 1.22 -6.86
N SER A 10 -16.39 1.04 -7.32
CA SER A 10 -17.52 0.60 -6.48
C SER A 10 -17.38 -0.81 -5.89
N LEU A 11 -16.44 -1.62 -6.39
CA LEU A 11 -16.15 -2.98 -5.90
C LEU A 11 -14.90 -3.03 -5.01
N LEU A 12 -14.22 -1.91 -4.87
CA LEU A 12 -13.03 -1.76 -4.02
C LEU A 12 -13.44 -1.26 -2.64
N THR A 13 -12.65 -1.67 -1.66
CA THR A 13 -12.84 -1.34 -0.25
C THR A 13 -11.52 -0.84 0.33
N ARG A 14 -11.61 0.00 1.37
CA ARG A 14 -10.47 0.33 2.23
C ARG A 14 -10.33 -0.79 3.27
N ASP A 15 -9.14 -1.34 3.39
CA ASP A 15 -8.80 -2.35 4.40
C ASP A 15 -7.61 -1.88 5.25
N HIS A 16 -7.65 -2.19 6.54
CA HIS A 16 -6.58 -1.89 7.48
C HIS A 16 -5.63 -3.09 7.56
N VAL A 17 -4.36 -2.90 7.21
CA VAL A 17 -3.31 -3.93 7.24
C VAL A 17 -3.24 -4.55 8.63
N LYS A 18 -3.03 -3.75 9.67
CA LYS A 18 -3.34 -4.11 11.06
C LYS A 18 -4.80 -3.76 11.31
N PRO A 19 -5.70 -4.73 11.57
CA PRO A 19 -7.11 -4.47 11.83
C PRO A 19 -7.32 -3.52 13.01
N ARG A 20 -8.37 -2.68 12.94
CA ARG A 20 -8.75 -1.78 14.05
C ARG A 20 -8.98 -2.54 15.36
N ALA A 21 -9.55 -3.75 15.29
CA ALA A 21 -9.77 -4.62 16.45
C ALA A 21 -8.46 -5.02 17.17
N LEU A 22 -7.31 -4.95 16.49
CA LEU A 22 -5.99 -5.19 17.06
C LEU A 22 -5.23 -3.89 17.36
N GLY A 23 -5.92 -2.74 17.36
CA GLY A 23 -5.32 -1.43 17.55
C GLY A 23 -4.52 -0.95 16.33
N GLY A 24 -5.02 -1.23 15.13
CA GLY A 24 -4.50 -0.61 13.91
C GLY A 24 -5.06 0.80 13.69
N GLU A 25 -4.20 1.72 13.30
CA GLU A 25 -4.53 3.13 13.09
C GLU A 25 -5.14 3.39 11.70
N ASP A 26 -5.95 4.45 11.56
CA ASP A 26 -6.48 4.89 10.26
C ASP A 26 -5.53 5.91 9.61
N ASN A 27 -4.35 5.44 9.23
CA ASN A 27 -3.31 6.26 8.59
C ASN A 27 -2.82 5.61 7.28
N TRP A 28 -2.15 6.40 6.44
CA TRP A 28 -1.65 5.95 5.12
C TRP A 28 -0.73 4.74 5.16
N GLY A 29 0.04 4.55 6.24
CA GLY A 29 0.93 3.39 6.42
C GLY A 29 0.22 2.13 6.90
N ASN A 30 -1.08 2.20 7.19
CA ASN A 30 -1.86 1.06 7.65
C ASN A 30 -3.12 0.79 6.80
N VAL A 31 -3.44 1.62 5.80
CA VAL A 31 -4.61 1.40 4.94
C VAL A 31 -4.20 1.05 3.51
N VAL A 32 -4.93 0.09 2.93
CA VAL A 32 -4.73 -0.36 1.57
C VAL A 32 -6.06 -0.50 0.83
N THR A 33 -5.99 -0.49 -0.50
CA THR A 33 -7.14 -0.84 -1.35
C THR A 33 -7.23 -2.35 -1.55
N ALA A 34 -8.40 -2.93 -1.30
CA ALA A 34 -8.67 -4.35 -1.46
C ALA A 34 -10.02 -4.59 -2.14
N CYS A 35 -10.14 -5.66 -2.95
CA CYS A 35 -11.46 -6.11 -3.39
C CYS A 35 -12.21 -6.75 -2.21
N LYS A 36 -13.54 -6.82 -2.32
CA LYS A 36 -14.40 -7.40 -1.27
C LYS A 36 -13.98 -8.82 -0.87
N ALA A 37 -13.66 -9.68 -1.84
CA ALA A 37 -13.27 -11.07 -1.56
C ALA A 37 -11.99 -11.16 -0.73
N CYS A 38 -10.95 -10.40 -1.08
CA CYS A 38 -9.70 -10.35 -0.31
C CYS A 38 -9.93 -9.74 1.08
N ASN A 39 -10.68 -8.64 1.17
CA ASN A 39 -10.94 -7.98 2.45
C ASN A 39 -11.70 -8.93 3.41
N VAL A 40 -12.72 -9.64 2.91
CA VAL A 40 -13.44 -10.66 3.68
C VAL A 40 -12.53 -11.83 4.06
N LYS A 41 -11.66 -12.31 3.16
CA LYS A 41 -10.70 -13.38 3.46
C LYS A 41 -9.74 -12.98 4.58
N LYS A 42 -9.26 -11.73 4.59
CA LYS A 42 -8.38 -11.21 5.64
C LYS A 42 -9.13 -11.02 6.96
N ALA A 43 -10.36 -10.52 6.91
CA ALA A 43 -11.19 -10.25 8.08
C ALA A 43 -10.44 -9.46 9.17
N CYS A 44 -10.58 -9.86 10.45
CA CYS A 44 -9.92 -9.26 11.60
C CYS A 44 -8.49 -9.76 11.84
N ASN A 45 -7.83 -10.31 10.82
CA ASN A 45 -6.44 -10.77 10.89
C ASN A 45 -5.48 -9.78 10.20
N THR A 46 -4.21 -9.81 10.61
CA THR A 46 -3.12 -9.23 9.80
C THR A 46 -2.90 -10.05 8.52
N PRO A 47 -2.24 -9.51 7.48
CA PRO A 47 -1.98 -10.28 6.26
C PRO A 47 -1.22 -11.58 6.54
N SER A 48 -0.23 -11.54 7.44
CA SER A 48 0.53 -12.71 7.88
C SER A 48 -0.38 -13.80 8.48
N GLN A 49 -1.25 -13.42 9.43
CA GLN A 49 -2.23 -14.33 10.04
C GLN A 49 -3.24 -14.89 9.04
N ALA A 50 -3.61 -14.13 8.01
CA ALA A 50 -4.54 -14.56 6.95
C ALA A 50 -3.84 -15.34 5.82
N HIS A 51 -2.51 -15.55 5.90
CA HIS A 51 -1.68 -16.09 4.81
C HIS A 51 -1.87 -15.33 3.50
N MET A 52 -1.86 -14.00 3.59
CA MET A 52 -2.01 -13.07 2.49
C MET A 52 -0.80 -12.13 2.45
N HIS A 53 -0.22 -11.93 1.27
CA HIS A 53 0.88 -11.00 1.08
C HIS A 53 0.36 -9.69 0.49
N LEU A 54 0.98 -8.58 0.90
CA LEU A 54 0.80 -7.29 0.24
C LEU A 54 1.68 -7.24 -1.00
N LEU A 55 1.13 -6.71 -2.09
CA LEU A 55 1.86 -6.51 -3.34
C LEU A 55 2.84 -5.32 -3.28
N ALA A 56 2.58 -4.37 -2.38
CA ALA A 56 3.48 -3.29 -2.06
C ALA A 56 3.13 -2.73 -0.67
N LEU A 57 4.11 -2.07 -0.04
CA LEU A 57 3.92 -1.45 1.26
C LEU A 57 3.06 -0.18 1.14
N PRO A 58 2.09 0.02 2.05
CA PRO A 58 1.34 1.26 2.13
C PRO A 58 2.23 2.41 2.62
N TYR A 59 2.11 3.57 1.99
CA TYR A 59 2.85 4.78 2.38
C TYR A 59 2.03 6.03 2.02
N ALA A 60 2.38 7.16 2.64
CA ALA A 60 1.70 8.42 2.39
C ALA A 60 2.17 9.05 1.06
N PRO A 61 1.27 9.24 0.07
CA PRO A 61 1.64 9.86 -1.19
C PRO A 61 1.97 11.34 -1.01
N ASN A 62 2.86 11.88 -1.84
CA ASN A 62 3.12 13.32 -1.90
C ASN A 62 3.11 13.88 -3.35
N LYS A 63 3.03 15.20 -3.46
CA LYS A 63 2.94 15.90 -4.77
C LYS A 63 4.21 15.77 -5.62
N ALA A 64 5.38 15.81 -5.02
CA ALA A 64 6.65 15.72 -5.73
C ALA A 64 6.83 14.32 -6.36
N GLU A 65 6.58 13.27 -5.59
CA GLU A 65 6.58 11.87 -6.04
C GLU A 65 5.55 11.67 -7.15
N ALA A 66 4.32 12.17 -6.98
CA ALA A 66 3.29 12.09 -8.03
C ALA A 66 3.75 12.75 -9.35
N MET A 67 4.42 13.90 -9.28
CA MET A 67 4.98 14.58 -10.46
C MET A 67 6.09 13.75 -11.12
N ILE A 68 6.98 13.15 -10.32
CA ILE A 68 8.05 12.27 -10.81
C ILE A 68 7.47 11.05 -11.54
N LEU A 69 6.42 10.44 -10.97
CA LEU A 69 5.78 9.24 -11.51
C LEU A 69 4.94 9.54 -12.76
N ALA A 70 4.23 10.67 -12.80
CA ALA A 70 3.32 11.01 -13.89
C ALA A 70 4.01 11.14 -15.25
N ASN A 71 5.30 11.49 -15.26
CA ASN A 71 6.05 11.74 -16.49
C ASN A 71 6.92 10.56 -16.94
N ARG A 72 6.86 9.40 -16.26
CA ARG A 72 7.72 8.24 -16.57
C ARG A 72 6.99 6.91 -16.44
N ARG A 73 7.21 6.03 -17.42
CA ARG A 73 6.82 4.62 -17.32
C ARG A 73 7.94 3.85 -16.62
N ILE A 74 7.76 3.58 -15.34
CA ILE A 74 8.76 2.89 -14.52
C ILE A 74 8.47 1.39 -14.62
N LEU A 75 9.38 0.65 -15.27
CA LEU A 75 9.31 -0.81 -15.42
C LEU A 75 9.98 -1.57 -14.27
N THR A 76 10.69 -0.86 -13.39
CA THR A 76 11.37 -1.38 -12.19
C THR A 76 10.50 -1.19 -10.95
N ASP A 77 10.97 -1.68 -9.79
CA ASP A 77 10.35 -1.39 -8.50
C ASP A 77 10.19 0.13 -8.29
N GLN A 78 8.95 0.56 -8.12
CA GLN A 78 8.58 1.97 -7.98
C GLN A 78 9.20 2.60 -6.73
N MET A 79 9.35 1.85 -5.64
CA MET A 79 9.94 2.32 -4.39
C MET A 79 11.44 2.55 -4.53
N ASP A 80 12.15 1.65 -5.23
CA ASP A 80 13.57 1.83 -5.53
C ASP A 80 13.81 3.05 -6.43
N PHE A 81 12.94 3.23 -7.42
CA PHE A 81 12.99 4.41 -8.26
C PHE A 81 12.78 5.70 -7.44
N LEU A 82 11.76 5.73 -6.57
CA LEU A 82 11.49 6.89 -5.72
C LEU A 82 12.65 7.16 -4.75
N ARG A 83 13.20 6.16 -4.07
CA ARG A 83 14.34 6.31 -3.14
C ARG A 83 15.53 7.05 -3.74
N ASN A 84 15.83 6.80 -5.01
CA ASN A 84 16.96 7.42 -5.71
C ASN A 84 16.69 8.88 -6.15
N HIS A 85 15.43 9.30 -6.21
CA HIS A 85 15.04 10.59 -6.78
C HIS A 85 14.37 11.55 -5.78
N VAL A 86 14.07 11.12 -4.55
CA VAL A 86 13.55 11.98 -3.49
C VAL A 86 14.65 12.42 -2.50
N PRO A 87 14.45 13.51 -1.75
CA PRO A 87 15.38 13.96 -0.70
C PRO A 87 15.67 12.88 0.36
N HIS A 88 16.85 12.95 0.98
CA HIS A 88 17.32 11.95 1.95
C HIS A 88 16.31 11.67 3.07
N GLU A 89 15.75 12.73 3.66
CA GLU A 89 14.76 12.69 4.75
C GLU A 89 13.51 11.85 4.42
N ARG A 90 13.21 11.67 3.13
CA ARG A 90 12.05 10.92 2.66
C ARG A 90 12.37 9.47 2.35
N ARG A 91 13.66 9.09 2.29
CA ARG A 91 14.07 7.71 2.02
C ARG A 91 13.61 6.76 3.12
N ASP A 92 13.55 7.25 4.36
CA ASP A 92 13.16 6.46 5.53
C ASP A 92 11.69 6.03 5.48
N ALA A 93 10.82 6.79 4.80
CA ALA A 93 9.43 6.41 4.58
C ALA A 93 9.27 5.14 3.72
N PHE A 94 10.34 4.72 3.03
CA PHE A 94 10.39 3.49 2.23
C PHE A 94 11.17 2.35 2.92
N ASN A 95 11.79 2.61 4.07
CA ASN A 95 12.56 1.65 4.84
C ASN A 95 11.74 1.14 6.03
N LEU A 96 10.66 0.41 5.77
CA LEU A 96 9.93 -0.35 6.79
C LEU A 96 10.42 -1.80 6.74
N ASN A 97 11.53 -2.05 7.44
CA ASN A 97 11.97 -3.39 7.86
C ASN A 97 11.53 -3.63 9.30
#